data_AF-A0A2U9CDY3-F1
#
_entry.id   AF-A0A2U9CDY3-F1
#
_cell.length_a   1.000
_cell.length_b   1.000
_cell.length_c   1.000
_cell.angle_alpha   90.00
_cell.angle_beta   90.00
_cell.angle_gamma   90.00
#
_symmetry.space_group_name_H-M   'P 1'
#
loop_
_entity.id
_entity.type
_entity.pdbx_description
1 polymer ?
#
loop_
_entity_poly.entity_id
_entity_poly.type
_entity_poly.pdbx_seq_one_letter_code
_entity_poly.pdbx_strand_id
1 'polypeptide(L)'
;MASKGTWIWICSLAALSVSAAQVESVMRNCTTQTDLLERLSADVKGAVECSADLPSVWTRQQSSALLLSMRNLTGLLHRHQLTDCQGAEPKKCPKPEVPSNGGLACVTVGNKRYCKPLCNFGYDFSFLRRSRLFEECSERTGYKWETQFIGGNNLAVCNGEEASSFCLYVSDK
;
A
#
# COMPACT_ATOMS: atom_id res chain seq x y z
N MET A 1 62.68 -37.33 -43.62
CA MET A 1 61.34 -37.25 -44.26
C MET A 1 60.32 -37.45 -43.14
N ALA A 2 59.97 -36.44 -42.33
CA ALA A 2 59.00 -35.35 -42.60
C ALA A 2 57.65 -35.93 -43.06
N SER A 3 56.60 -35.98 -42.23
CA SER A 3 55.85 -34.79 -41.81
C SER A 3 55.45 -34.78 -40.32
N LYS A 4 55.75 -33.64 -39.68
CA LYS A 4 55.10 -33.13 -38.48
C LYS A 4 53.81 -32.40 -38.90
N GLY A 5 52.76 -32.44 -38.09
CA GLY A 5 51.52 -31.69 -38.37
C GLY A 5 50.52 -31.78 -37.22
N THR A 6 50.82 -31.20 -36.07
CA THR A 6 50.30 -29.90 -35.59
C THR A 6 48.88 -29.98 -35.02
N TRP A 7 48.81 -30.00 -33.68
CA TRP A 7 47.64 -29.61 -32.91
C TRP A 7 47.29 -28.15 -33.19
N ILE A 8 46.06 -27.87 -33.62
CA ILE A 8 45.52 -26.52 -33.73
C ILE A 8 44.24 -26.45 -32.90
N TRP A 9 44.24 -25.46 -32.02
CA TRP A 9 43.22 -25.09 -31.07
C TRP A 9 42.39 -23.91 -31.65
N ILE A 10 41.08 -23.91 -31.38
CA ILE A 10 40.16 -22.75 -31.21
C ILE A 10 39.28 -22.24 -32.40
N CYS A 11 37.97 -22.17 -32.06
CA CYS A 11 36.84 -21.30 -32.48
C CYS A 11 36.40 -21.16 -33.94
N SER A 12 35.11 -21.42 -34.20
CA SER A 12 34.10 -20.36 -34.44
C SER A 12 32.66 -20.90 -34.61
N LEU A 13 31.76 -20.38 -33.76
CA LEU A 13 30.32 -20.14 -33.95
C LEU A 13 29.46 -21.24 -34.60
N ALA A 14 29.06 -22.24 -33.80
CA ALA A 14 27.75 -22.84 -34.00
C ALA A 14 26.71 -21.87 -33.45
N ALA A 15 25.99 -21.18 -34.34
CA ALA A 15 24.81 -20.42 -33.99
C ALA A 15 23.80 -21.39 -33.36
N LEU A 16 23.73 -21.37 -32.03
CA LEU A 16 22.61 -21.92 -31.29
C LEU A 16 21.40 -21.07 -31.70
N SER A 17 20.62 -21.58 -32.65
CA SER A 17 19.22 -21.20 -32.82
C SER A 17 18.49 -21.62 -31.55
N VAL A 18 18.62 -20.80 -30.50
CA VAL A 18 17.67 -20.78 -29.41
C VAL A 18 16.36 -20.40 -30.07
N SER A 19 15.50 -21.39 -30.32
CA SER A 19 14.08 -21.14 -30.44
C SER A 19 13.66 -20.52 -29.11
N ALA A 20 13.72 -19.18 -29.07
CA ALA A 20 12.98 -18.41 -28.10
C ALA A 20 11.55 -18.91 -28.27
N ALA A 21 11.09 -19.70 -27.30
CA ALA A 21 9.67 -19.90 -27.11
C ALA A 21 9.12 -18.48 -27.00
N GLN A 22 8.50 -18.01 -28.08
CA GLN A 22 7.68 -16.83 -28.05
C GLN A 22 6.64 -17.16 -27.00
N VAL A 23 6.85 -16.65 -25.78
CA VAL A 23 5.76 -16.43 -24.86
C VAL A 23 4.92 -15.38 -25.58
N GLU A 24 4.03 -15.85 -26.45
CA GLU A 24 2.84 -15.12 -26.80
C GLU A 24 2.16 -14.86 -25.46
N SER A 25 2.43 -13.67 -24.90
CA SER A 25 1.49 -13.06 -24.00
C SER A 25 0.24 -12.86 -24.84
N VAL A 26 -0.62 -13.87 -24.86
CA VAL A 26 -1.99 -13.76 -25.34
C VAL A 26 -2.55 -12.57 -24.59
N MET A 27 -2.62 -11.44 -25.27
CA MET A 27 -3.29 -10.26 -24.77
C MET A 27 -4.76 -10.65 -24.71
N ARG A 28 -5.18 -11.23 -23.57
CA ARG A 28 -6.57 -11.60 -23.35
C ARG A 28 -7.37 -10.31 -23.47
N ASN A 29 -8.18 -10.24 -24.51
CA ASN A 29 -9.08 -9.13 -24.75
C ASN A 29 -10.17 -9.21 -23.68
N CYS A 30 -10.01 -8.45 -22.60
CA CYS A 30 -10.89 -8.50 -21.41
C CYS A 30 -12.18 -7.68 -21.58
N THR A 31 -12.62 -7.38 -22.81
CA THR A 31 -13.73 -6.45 -23.10
C THR A 31 -15.13 -6.98 -22.79
N THR A 32 -15.30 -8.27 -22.44
CA THR A 32 -16.54 -8.88 -21.91
C THR A 32 -16.64 -8.82 -20.38
N GLN A 33 -16.09 -7.77 -19.77
CA GLN A 33 -15.58 -7.74 -18.39
C GLN A 33 -16.62 -7.81 -17.27
N THR A 34 -17.82 -7.25 -17.48
CA THR A 34 -18.84 -7.14 -16.43
C THR A 34 -19.46 -8.48 -16.10
N ASP A 35 -19.88 -9.25 -17.11
CA ASP A 35 -20.51 -10.55 -16.92
C ASP A 35 -19.55 -11.58 -16.29
N LEU A 36 -18.26 -11.50 -16.64
CA LEU A 36 -17.23 -12.36 -16.06
C LEU A 36 -17.02 -12.03 -14.58
N LEU A 37 -16.98 -10.73 -14.23
CA LEU A 37 -16.79 -10.29 -12.86
C LEU A 37 -18.01 -10.65 -11.98
N GLU A 38 -19.22 -10.49 -12.49
CA GLU A 38 -20.45 -10.88 -11.80
C GLU A 38 -20.51 -12.39 -11.56
N ARG A 39 -20.20 -13.21 -12.57
CA ARG A 39 -20.13 -14.67 -12.42
C ARG A 39 -19.07 -15.08 -11.41
N LEU A 40 -17.87 -14.52 -11.50
CA LEU A 40 -16.80 -14.78 -10.54
C LEU A 40 -17.21 -14.41 -9.11
N SER A 41 -17.89 -13.27 -8.95
CA SER A 41 -18.38 -12.82 -7.64
C SER A 41 -19.41 -13.78 -7.06
N ALA A 42 -20.36 -14.25 -7.88
CA ALA A 42 -21.37 -15.23 -7.49
C ALA A 42 -20.72 -16.58 -7.11
N ASP A 43 -19.77 -17.07 -7.92
CA ASP A 43 -19.10 -18.35 -7.69
C ASP A 43 -18.24 -18.34 -6.42
N VAL A 44 -17.48 -17.27 -6.19
CA VAL A 44 -16.68 -17.10 -4.95
C VAL A 44 -17.60 -17.01 -3.73
N LYS A 45 -18.72 -16.28 -3.83
CA LYS A 45 -19.70 -16.18 -2.74
C LYS A 45 -20.32 -17.55 -2.42
N GLY A 46 -20.77 -18.28 -3.45
CA GLY A 46 -21.30 -19.63 -3.27
C GLY A 46 -20.29 -20.59 -2.66
N ALA A 47 -19.01 -20.51 -3.05
CA ALA A 47 -17.95 -21.31 -2.46
C ALA A 47 -17.74 -20.99 -0.96
N VAL A 48 -17.80 -19.70 -0.57
CA VAL A 48 -17.69 -19.31 0.85
C VAL A 48 -18.89 -19.82 1.66
N GLU A 49 -20.10 -19.73 1.11
CA GLU A 49 -21.32 -20.20 1.77
C GLU A 49 -21.38 -21.73 1.91
N CYS A 50 -20.81 -22.47 0.96
CA CYS A 50 -20.69 -23.95 0.98
C CYS A 50 -19.45 -24.47 1.73
N SER A 51 -18.76 -23.62 2.52
CA SER A 51 -17.45 -23.92 3.11
C SER A 51 -17.39 -25.06 4.13
N ALA A 52 -18.54 -25.52 4.63
CA ALA A 52 -18.62 -26.70 5.49
C ALA A 52 -18.20 -28.00 4.78
N ASP A 53 -18.39 -28.10 3.46
CA ASP A 53 -18.12 -29.32 2.66
C ASP A 53 -16.85 -29.22 1.80
N LEU A 54 -16.22 -28.04 1.76
CA LEU A 54 -15.07 -27.74 0.89
C LEU A 54 -13.84 -28.64 1.06
N PRO A 55 -13.44 -29.07 2.28
CA PRO A 55 -12.28 -29.95 2.48
C PRO A 55 -12.43 -31.34 1.83
N SER A 56 -13.67 -31.77 1.56
CA SER A 56 -13.98 -33.09 0.99
C SER A 56 -14.03 -33.10 -0.55
N VAL A 57 -14.23 -31.94 -1.17
CA VAL A 57 -14.47 -31.82 -2.62
C VAL A 57 -13.21 -31.35 -3.36
N TRP A 58 -12.30 -30.62 -2.69
CA TRP A 58 -11.14 -29.97 -3.34
C TRP A 58 -9.82 -30.61 -2.93
N THR A 59 -8.95 -30.85 -3.90
CA THR A 59 -7.58 -31.29 -3.63
C THR A 59 -6.75 -30.13 -3.05
N ARG A 60 -5.71 -30.45 -2.26
CA ARG A 60 -4.77 -29.46 -1.70
C ARG A 60 -4.17 -28.54 -2.77
N GLN A 61 -3.92 -29.07 -3.97
CA GLN A 61 -3.37 -28.31 -5.09
C GLN A 61 -4.38 -27.33 -5.68
N GLN A 62 -5.66 -27.72 -5.79
CA GLN A 62 -6.72 -26.82 -6.26
C GLN A 62 -6.95 -25.68 -5.26
N SER A 63 -6.94 -25.99 -3.95
CA SER A 63 -7.09 -24.97 -2.90
C SER A 63 -5.93 -23.97 -2.90
N SER A 64 -4.68 -24.43 -3.03
CA SER A 64 -3.53 -23.54 -3.07
C SER A 64 -3.51 -22.65 -4.32
N ALA A 65 -3.85 -23.21 -5.48
CA ALA A 65 -3.96 -22.46 -6.73
C ALA A 65 -5.06 -21.37 -6.65
N LEU A 66 -6.22 -21.69 -6.08
CA LEU A 66 -7.29 -20.72 -5.88
C LEU A 66 -6.85 -19.60 -4.93
N LEU A 67 -6.24 -19.94 -3.79
CA LEU A 67 -5.75 -18.95 -2.83
C LEU A 67 -4.72 -18.00 -3.45
N LEU A 68 -3.80 -18.52 -4.27
CA LEU A 68 -2.81 -17.72 -4.97
C LEU A 68 -3.47 -16.75 -5.98
N SER A 69 -4.41 -17.25 -6.79
CA SER A 69 -5.15 -16.41 -7.73
C SER A 69 -5.96 -15.31 -7.02
N MET A 70 -6.64 -15.65 -5.92
CA MET A 70 -7.39 -14.69 -5.11
C MET A 70 -6.47 -13.63 -4.50
N ARG A 71 -5.32 -14.01 -3.95
CA ARG A 71 -4.33 -13.07 -3.42
C ARG A 71 -3.83 -12.10 -4.49
N ASN A 72 -3.53 -12.60 -5.69
CA ASN A 72 -3.08 -11.78 -6.80
C ASN A 72 -4.18 -10.82 -7.27
N LEU A 73 -5.42 -11.30 -7.40
CA LEU A 73 -6.57 -10.48 -7.77
C LEU A 73 -6.84 -9.39 -6.73
N THR A 74 -6.85 -9.73 -5.44
CA THR A 74 -6.98 -8.75 -4.34
C THR A 74 -5.88 -7.70 -4.40
N GLY A 75 -4.63 -8.12 -4.65
CA GLY A 75 -3.51 -7.19 -4.82
C GLY A 75 -3.71 -6.22 -6.00
N LEU A 76 -4.27 -6.70 -7.12
CA LEU A 76 -4.57 -5.87 -8.28
C LEU A 76 -5.74 -4.90 -8.03
N LEU A 77 -6.84 -5.40 -7.47
CA LEU A 77 -8.01 -4.59 -7.12
C LEU A 77 -7.65 -3.50 -6.10
N HIS A 78 -6.85 -3.86 -5.09
CA HIS A 78 -6.38 -2.90 -4.11
C HIS A 78 -5.51 -1.80 -4.74
N ARG A 79 -4.59 -2.15 -5.65
CA ARG A 79 -3.81 -1.15 -6.39
C ARG A 79 -4.71 -0.26 -7.24
N HIS A 80 -5.73 -0.80 -7.90
CA HIS A 80 -6.68 -0.01 -8.67
C HIS A 80 -7.42 0.99 -7.78
N GLN A 81 -7.93 0.55 -6.63
CA GLN A 81 -8.55 1.43 -5.63
C GLN A 81 -7.60 2.52 -5.14
N LEU A 82 -6.31 2.22 -4.97
CA LEU A 82 -5.30 3.23 -4.63
C LEU A 82 -5.03 4.22 -5.77
N THR A 83 -5.13 3.79 -7.03
CA THR A 83 -5.07 4.68 -8.20
C THR A 83 -6.30 5.57 -8.28
N ASP A 84 -7.49 5.07 -7.92
CA ASP A 84 -8.70 5.91 -7.81
C ASP A 84 -8.57 6.96 -6.69
N CYS A 85 -7.69 6.74 -5.71
CA CYS A 85 -7.29 7.75 -4.74
C CYS A 85 -6.31 8.80 -5.30
N GLN A 86 -5.65 8.57 -6.45
CA GLN A 86 -4.80 9.56 -7.11
C GLN A 86 -5.69 10.62 -7.76
N GLY A 87 -5.77 11.80 -7.11
CA GLY A 87 -6.68 12.88 -7.49
C GLY A 87 -7.71 13.22 -6.42
N ALA A 88 -7.80 12.41 -5.36
CA ALA A 88 -8.55 12.74 -4.16
C ALA A 88 -7.92 13.90 -3.37
N GLU A 89 -6.69 14.34 -3.67
CA GLU A 89 -6.09 15.48 -2.97
C GLU A 89 -6.69 16.79 -3.48
N PRO A 90 -7.40 17.58 -2.64
CA PRO A 90 -7.93 18.86 -3.06
C PRO A 90 -6.78 19.80 -3.39
N LYS A 91 -6.67 20.17 -4.68
CA LYS A 91 -5.60 21.04 -5.25
C LYS A 91 -5.42 22.37 -4.52
N LYS A 92 -6.46 22.83 -3.82
CA LYS A 92 -6.49 24.13 -3.15
C LYS A 92 -5.89 24.09 -1.74
N CYS A 93 -5.85 22.92 -1.11
CA CYS A 93 -5.25 22.79 0.22
C CYS A 93 -3.73 22.70 0.10
N PRO A 94 -2.97 23.49 0.87
CA PRO A 94 -1.53 23.37 0.87
C PRO A 94 -1.12 22.01 1.43
N LYS A 95 -0.05 21.44 0.89
CA LYS A 95 0.45 20.13 1.32
C LYS A 95 0.84 20.22 2.81
N PRO A 96 0.30 19.35 3.69
CA PRO A 96 0.63 19.37 5.10
C PRO A 96 2.06 18.85 5.32
N GLU A 97 2.74 19.41 6.31
CA GLU A 97 4.06 18.97 6.73
C GLU A 97 3.94 17.78 7.67
N VAL A 98 4.66 16.71 7.34
CA VAL A 98 4.72 15.51 8.20
C VAL A 98 5.56 15.85 9.43
N PRO A 99 5.04 15.64 10.66
CA PRO A 99 5.81 15.90 11.86
C PRO A 99 7.05 15.02 11.93
N SER A 100 8.18 15.59 12.35
CA SER A 100 9.35 14.81 12.74
C SER A 100 8.99 13.82 13.84
N ASN A 101 9.50 12.58 13.77
CA ASN A 101 9.18 11.50 14.70
C ASN A 101 7.68 11.16 14.77
N GLY A 102 7.00 11.28 13.64
CA GLY A 102 5.60 10.94 13.51
C GLY A 102 5.19 10.72 12.06
N GLY A 103 3.88 10.80 11.83
CA GLY A 103 3.25 10.61 10.54
C GLY A 103 1.97 11.44 10.40
N LEU A 104 1.42 11.43 9.19
CA LEU A 104 0.12 12.01 8.86
C LEU A 104 -0.75 10.99 8.16
N ALA A 105 -1.95 10.77 8.67
CA ALA A 105 -3.00 10.04 7.97
C ALA A 105 -4.01 11.06 7.42
N CYS A 106 -4.12 11.17 6.10
CA CYS A 106 -5.03 12.13 5.46
C CYS A 106 -6.08 11.42 4.62
N VAL A 107 -7.31 11.94 4.66
CA VAL A 107 -8.43 11.51 3.84
C VAL A 107 -9.11 12.74 3.24
N THR A 108 -9.67 12.59 2.05
CA THR A 108 -10.52 13.62 1.45
C THR A 108 -11.94 13.08 1.34
N VAL A 109 -12.91 13.87 1.78
CA VAL A 109 -14.33 13.57 1.64
C VAL A 109 -15.00 14.78 0.98
N GLY A 110 -15.51 14.60 -0.24
CA GLY A 110 -15.95 15.72 -1.07
C GLY A 110 -14.79 16.69 -1.36
N ASN A 111 -15.00 17.98 -1.10
CA ASN A 111 -13.98 19.03 -1.26
C ASN A 111 -13.27 19.41 0.06
N LYS A 112 -13.31 18.52 1.06
CA LYS A 112 -12.70 18.75 2.38
C LYS A 112 -11.58 17.75 2.61
N ARG A 113 -10.43 18.25 3.04
CA ARG A 113 -9.29 17.42 3.46
C ARG A 113 -9.24 17.34 4.97
N TYR A 114 -9.10 16.13 5.47
CA TYR A 114 -8.93 15.84 6.88
C TYR A 114 -7.58 15.16 7.07
N CYS A 115 -6.76 15.66 7.99
CA CYS A 115 -5.48 15.05 8.32
C CYS A 115 -5.37 14.83 9.83
N LYS A 116 -4.97 13.63 10.22
CA LYS A 116 -4.69 13.27 11.61
C LYS A 116 -3.18 13.05 11.76
N PRO A 117 -2.48 13.91 12.52
CA PRO A 117 -1.11 13.64 12.90
C PRO A 117 -1.04 12.52 13.92
N LEU A 118 0.07 11.79 13.89
CA LEU A 118 0.38 10.64 14.71
C LEU A 118 1.85 10.77 15.14
N CYS A 119 2.17 10.44 16.39
CA CYS A 119 3.56 10.39 16.85
C CYS A 119 4.03 8.94 16.93
N ASN A 120 5.33 8.74 16.68
CA ASN A 120 5.96 7.43 16.84
C ASN A 120 6.04 7.06 18.32
N PHE A 121 6.29 5.77 18.59
CA PHE A 121 6.53 5.30 19.95
C PHE A 121 7.65 6.09 20.65
N GLY A 122 7.41 6.50 21.91
CA GLY A 122 8.34 7.33 22.69
C GLY A 122 8.21 8.84 22.45
N TYR A 123 7.25 9.26 21.62
CA TYR A 123 6.94 10.67 21.34
C TYR A 123 5.46 10.95 21.54
N ASP A 124 5.14 12.14 22.03
CA ASP A 124 3.75 12.61 22.16
C ASP A 124 3.62 14.09 21.76
N PHE A 125 2.39 14.53 21.54
CA PHE A 125 2.08 15.93 21.35
C PHE A 125 2.39 16.71 22.64
N SER A 126 2.90 17.94 22.51
CA SER A 126 3.08 18.85 23.66
C SER A 126 1.77 19.30 24.34
N PHE A 127 0.62 18.92 23.78
CA PHE A 127 -0.69 19.37 24.23
C PHE A 127 -1.74 18.27 24.07
N LEU A 128 -2.72 18.28 24.98
CA LEU A 128 -3.82 17.33 24.98
C LEU A 128 -4.84 17.68 23.87
N ARG A 129 -4.89 16.86 22.81
CA ARG A 129 -5.91 16.96 21.73
C ARG A 129 -7.29 16.40 22.14
N ARG A 130 -7.91 16.96 23.19
CA ARG A 130 -9.19 16.44 23.73
C ARG A 130 -10.39 16.65 22.80
N SER A 131 -10.37 17.65 21.92
CA SER A 131 -11.55 18.10 21.16
C SER A 131 -11.36 18.14 19.63
N ARG A 132 -10.14 17.95 19.10
CA ARG A 132 -9.87 17.94 17.66
C ARG A 132 -9.15 16.66 17.25
N LEU A 133 -9.94 15.72 16.72
CA LEU A 133 -9.44 14.42 16.26
C LEU A 133 -8.68 14.51 14.93
N PHE A 134 -8.93 15.55 14.14
CA PHE A 134 -8.36 15.80 12.83
C PHE A 134 -8.25 17.31 12.57
N GLU A 135 -7.29 17.68 11.72
CA GLU A 135 -7.17 19.02 11.13
C GLU A 135 -7.98 19.06 9.83
N GLU A 136 -8.79 20.10 9.64
CA GLU A 136 -9.57 20.31 8.42
C GLU A 136 -8.90 21.36 7.51
N CYS A 137 -8.93 21.12 6.20
CA CYS A 137 -8.76 22.15 5.18
C CYS A 137 -9.91 22.06 4.17
N SER A 138 -10.64 23.16 4.01
CA SER A 138 -11.81 23.25 3.14
C SER A 138 -12.10 24.69 2.73
N GLU A 139 -13.15 24.90 1.93
CA GLU A 139 -13.64 26.24 1.60
C GLU A 139 -14.00 27.06 2.85
N ARG A 140 -14.56 26.41 3.88
CA ARG A 140 -14.89 27.03 5.17
C ARG A 140 -13.66 27.63 5.84
N THR A 141 -12.51 26.98 5.69
CA THR A 141 -11.25 27.40 6.30
C THR A 141 -10.46 28.35 5.40
N GLY A 142 -11.05 28.78 4.27
CA GLY A 142 -10.35 29.55 3.24
C GLY A 142 -9.18 28.77 2.62
N TYR A 143 -9.30 27.44 2.57
CA TYR A 143 -8.26 26.49 2.15
C TYR A 143 -6.96 26.58 2.97
N LYS A 144 -7.06 26.97 4.24
CA LYS A 144 -5.97 26.91 5.22
C LYS A 144 -6.24 25.79 6.21
N TRP A 145 -5.19 25.21 6.78
CA TRP A 145 -5.34 24.19 7.82
C TRP A 145 -5.90 24.80 9.11
N GLU A 146 -6.92 24.18 9.70
CA GLU A 146 -7.48 24.53 11.02
C GLU A 146 -6.57 24.10 12.19
N THR A 147 -5.26 24.30 12.03
CA THR A 147 -4.24 23.95 13.02
C THR A 147 -4.10 25.04 14.09
N GLN A 148 -3.60 24.66 15.27
CA GLN A 148 -3.17 25.61 16.30
C GLN A 148 -1.90 26.39 15.90
N PHE A 149 -1.17 25.90 14.90
CA PHE A 149 0.03 26.55 14.37
C PHE A 149 -0.39 27.58 13.31
N ILE A 150 -0.47 28.85 13.72
CA ILE A 150 -1.00 29.94 12.88
C ILE A 150 -0.27 29.99 11.52
N GLY A 151 -1.02 29.87 10.43
CA GLY A 151 -0.54 30.13 9.06
C GLY A 151 0.43 29.08 8.49
N GLY A 152 0.71 28.00 9.21
CA GLY A 152 1.63 26.96 8.79
C GLY A 152 0.96 25.73 8.19
N ASN A 153 1.73 24.96 7.43
CA ASN A 153 1.35 23.61 7.00
C ASN A 153 1.68 22.55 8.05
N ASN A 154 2.33 22.97 9.14
CA ASN A 154 2.65 22.12 10.26
C ASN A 154 1.39 21.85 11.10
N LEU A 155 1.03 20.57 11.16
CA LEU A 155 -0.19 20.12 11.84
C LEU A 155 0.10 19.63 13.26
N ALA A 156 1.35 19.28 13.59
CA ALA A 156 1.73 18.76 14.89
C ALA A 156 3.23 18.83 15.13
N VAL A 157 3.62 18.86 16.41
CA VAL A 157 4.99 18.60 16.84
C VAL A 157 4.95 17.38 17.76
N CYS A 158 5.77 16.38 17.45
CA CYS A 158 5.98 15.19 18.27
C CYS A 158 7.24 15.40 19.09
N ASN A 159 7.07 15.58 20.40
CA ASN A 159 8.18 15.76 21.33
C ASN A 159 8.51 14.43 21.96
N GLY A 160 9.80 14.13 22.07
CA GLY A 160 10.21 12.97 22.87
C GLY A 160 9.81 13.22 24.31
N GLU A 161 9.56 12.15 25.04
CA GLU A 161 9.73 12.25 26.49
C GLU A 161 11.20 12.63 26.72
N GLU A 162 11.48 13.90 27.03
CA GLU A 162 12.49 14.09 28.06
C GLU A 162 11.95 13.27 29.21
N ALA A 163 12.65 12.18 29.54
CA ALA A 163 12.40 11.41 30.74
C ALA A 163 12.47 12.40 31.90
N SER A 164 11.34 13.01 32.20
CA SER A 164 11.05 13.61 33.49
C SER A 164 11.00 12.41 34.41
N SER A 165 12.20 11.97 34.80
CA SER A 165 12.46 11.26 36.02
C SER A 165 11.99 12.17 37.13
N PHE A 166 10.67 12.27 37.30
CA PHE A 166 10.06 12.58 38.56
C PHE A 166 10.43 11.39 39.44
N CYS A 167 11.61 11.46 40.07
CA CYS A 167 11.88 10.66 41.24
C CYS A 167 10.79 11.04 42.24
N LEU A 168 9.73 10.24 42.30
CA LEU A 168 8.72 10.32 43.34
C LEU A 168 9.44 9.97 44.64
N TYR A 169 9.96 10.98 45.33
CA TYR A 169 10.33 10.87 46.74
C TYR A 169 9.03 10.66 47.51
N VAL A 170 8.72 9.39 47.82
CA VAL A 170 7.75 9.06 48.84
C VAL A 170 8.46 9.32 50.17
N SER A 171 8.20 10.47 50.79
CA SER A 171 8.55 10.68 52.19
C SER A 171 7.55 9.90 53.03
N ASP A 172 7.98 8.73 53.51
CA ASP A 172 7.32 8.04 54.62
C ASP A 172 7.34 8.96 55.86
N LYS A 173 6.17 9.12 56.48
CA LYS A 173 6.01 9.71 57.81
C LYS A 173 5.94 8.61 58.86
#